data_AF-A0A7S4VBQ9-F1
#
_entry.id   AF-A0A7S4VBQ9-F1
#
_cell.length_a   1.000
_cell.length_b   1.000
_cell.length_c   1.000
_cell.angle_alpha   90.00
_cell.angle_beta   90.00
_cell.angle_gamma   90.00
#
_symmetry.space_group_name_H-M   'P 1'
#
loop_
_entity.id
_entity.type
_entity.pdbx_description
1 polymer ?
#
loop_
_entity_poly.entity_id
_entity_poly.type
_entity_poly.pdbx_seq_one_letter_code
_entity_poly.pdbx_strand_id
1 'polypeptide(L)'
;AGEVAAAAGLPVPGEMGPAAVGGRNHDAVREPEAAPLHTRARGPAGGCITLGSAGDPFVVINLEAREVEVFVEYHSDFIVAFQVVSAYRHSCGEGLFRVWPRALYRQVVLLGNRNYLPLFMRHMPLTKEYLEATVRLYLNEACPEEFPFRAQRMKQFLREGVPNLETRFQLTRQLGSSFSDISMEIAPLVYMA
;
A
#
# COMPACT_ATOMS: atom_id res chain seq x y z
N ALA A 1 1.29 14.13 -60.86
CA ALA A 1 2.19 14.89 -59.98
C ALA A 1 2.41 14.02 -58.75
N GLY A 2 3.59 13.59 -58.36
CA GLY A 2 4.95 13.90 -58.78
C GLY A 2 5.85 13.39 -57.64
N GLU A 3 6.77 12.51 -57.99
CA GLU A 3 7.74 11.78 -57.17
C GLU A 3 8.95 12.66 -56.79
N VAL A 4 9.51 12.52 -55.57
CA VAL A 4 10.95 12.61 -55.15
C VAL A 4 11.00 12.52 -53.60
N ALA A 5 11.75 11.67 -52.88
CA ALA A 5 13.11 11.10 -52.92
C ALA A 5 14.16 11.87 -52.08
N ALA A 6 14.86 11.09 -51.21
CA ALA A 6 16.23 11.24 -50.66
C ALA A 6 16.54 12.47 -49.75
N ALA A 7 17.54 12.54 -48.87
CA ALA A 7 18.76 11.76 -48.59
C ALA A 7 19.22 12.06 -47.12
N ALA A 8 19.80 11.11 -46.38
CA ALA A 8 21.24 10.90 -46.12
C ALA A 8 21.90 11.79 -45.03
N GLY A 9 22.66 11.15 -44.12
CA GLY A 9 23.60 11.84 -43.21
C GLY A 9 24.12 11.01 -42.03
N LEU A 10 24.97 10.00 -42.29
CA LEU A 10 26.01 9.56 -41.34
C LEU A 10 27.25 10.47 -41.52
N PRO A 11 28.08 10.67 -40.48
CA PRO A 11 29.34 9.91 -40.42
C PRO A 11 29.83 9.50 -39.00
N VAL A 12 30.63 8.43 -38.98
CA VAL A 12 31.62 8.00 -37.97
C VAL A 12 33.04 8.35 -38.54
N PRO A 13 34.23 7.89 -38.08
CA PRO A 13 34.95 7.74 -36.79
C PRO A 13 36.36 8.45 -36.78
N GLY A 14 37.16 8.26 -35.71
CA GLY A 14 38.65 8.39 -35.70
C GLY A 14 39.15 9.59 -34.88
N GLU A 15 40.21 9.58 -34.06
CA GLU A 15 41.48 8.81 -33.94
C GLU A 15 41.90 8.82 -32.43
N MET A 16 42.42 7.76 -31.79
CA MET A 16 43.72 7.06 -31.89
C MET A 16 44.95 7.80 -31.31
N GLY A 17 45.30 7.48 -30.05
CA GLY A 17 46.67 7.34 -29.49
C GLY A 17 47.58 8.59 -29.36
N PRO A 18 48.73 8.53 -28.64
CA PRO A 18 49.49 7.33 -28.24
C PRO A 18 49.97 7.26 -26.76
N ALA A 19 50.64 6.14 -26.48
CA ALA A 19 51.38 5.69 -25.28
C ALA A 19 52.57 6.64 -24.89
N ALA A 20 53.35 6.50 -23.82
CA ALA A 20 53.67 5.40 -22.93
C ALA A 20 54.54 5.89 -21.72
N VAL A 21 54.64 5.03 -20.68
CA VAL A 21 55.81 4.76 -19.80
C VAL A 21 56.16 5.70 -18.62
N GLY A 22 56.13 5.10 -17.42
CA GLY A 22 57.30 5.09 -16.52
C GLY A 22 57.04 5.37 -15.03
N GLY A 23 57.30 4.39 -14.15
CA GLY A 23 57.69 4.67 -12.75
C GLY A 23 57.11 3.73 -11.69
N ARG A 24 57.99 2.96 -11.03
CA ARG A 24 57.77 1.97 -9.95
C ARG A 24 57.46 2.63 -8.58
N ASN A 25 56.78 1.89 -7.69
CA ASN A 25 57.14 1.60 -6.28
C ASN A 25 55.95 0.87 -5.60
N HIS A 26 56.07 -0.42 -5.27
CA HIS A 26 56.50 -1.00 -3.97
C HIS A 26 55.52 -0.82 -2.80
N ASP A 27 55.00 -1.97 -2.36
CA ASP A 27 54.57 -2.37 -1.01
C ASP A 27 53.42 -1.63 -0.30
N ALA A 28 52.31 -2.33 -0.11
CA ALA A 28 51.95 -2.92 1.20
C ALA A 28 50.53 -3.50 1.15
N VAL A 29 50.46 -4.83 1.20
CA VAL A 29 49.26 -5.62 1.50
C VAL A 29 48.86 -5.32 2.95
N ARG A 30 47.61 -4.94 3.19
CA ARG A 30 47.03 -4.93 4.53
C ARG A 30 45.68 -5.63 4.52
N GLU A 31 45.67 -6.80 5.14
CA GLU A 31 44.50 -7.63 5.41
C GLU A 31 43.42 -6.87 6.19
N PRO A 32 42.12 -7.11 5.93
CA PRO A 32 41.07 -6.77 6.88
C PRO A 32 41.05 -7.82 7.99
N GLU A 33 41.44 -7.35 9.17
CA GLU A 33 41.50 -8.03 10.45
C GLU A 33 40.20 -8.78 10.76
N ALA A 34 40.35 -10.07 11.07
CA ALA A 34 39.29 -10.96 11.49
C ALA A 34 39.02 -10.87 13.00
N ALA A 35 37.74 -11.02 13.32
CA ALA A 35 37.13 -11.56 14.56
C ALA A 35 36.61 -10.56 15.62
N PRO A 36 35.60 -10.94 16.44
CA PRO A 36 34.90 -12.24 16.51
C PRO A 36 33.35 -12.16 16.41
N LEU A 37 32.79 -13.19 15.77
CA LEU A 37 31.43 -13.66 16.06
C LEU A 37 31.42 -14.30 17.45
N HIS A 38 30.64 -13.72 18.38
CA HIS A 38 29.70 -14.40 19.27
C HIS A 38 29.35 -13.48 20.46
N THR A 39 28.14 -12.92 20.47
CA THR A 39 27.34 -12.96 21.69
C THR A 39 25.88 -13.10 21.30
N ARG A 40 25.33 -14.25 21.68
CA ARG A 40 23.94 -14.66 21.52
C ARG A 40 23.09 -13.93 22.58
N ALA A 41 22.03 -13.29 22.09
CA ALA A 41 20.84 -12.73 22.74
C ALA A 41 20.73 -12.74 24.28
N ARG A 42 20.43 -11.56 24.84
CA ARG A 42 19.64 -11.41 26.07
C ARG A 42 18.85 -10.09 26.03
N GLY A 43 17.54 -10.16 25.78
CA GLY A 43 16.64 -9.07 26.21
C GLY A 43 16.35 -9.20 27.72
N PRO A 44 15.60 -8.28 28.35
CA PRO A 44 15.03 -7.01 27.87
C PRO A 44 15.48 -5.81 28.73
N ALA A 45 15.91 -4.72 28.12
CA ALA A 45 16.02 -3.43 28.80
C ALA A 45 15.81 -2.34 27.74
N GLY A 46 14.95 -1.37 28.05
CA GLY A 46 14.52 -0.32 27.13
C GLY A 46 15.68 0.48 26.56
N GLY A 47 16.23 -0.01 25.46
CA GLY A 47 17.16 0.72 24.62
C GLY A 47 16.39 1.89 24.03
N CYS A 48 16.67 3.09 24.53
CA CYS A 48 16.32 4.32 23.86
C CYS A 48 16.93 4.24 22.46
N ILE A 49 16.09 3.94 21.46
CA ILE A 49 16.50 3.95 20.06
C ILE A 49 16.77 5.41 19.73
N THR A 50 18.04 5.79 19.70
CA THR A 50 18.45 7.12 19.24
C THR A 50 18.10 7.24 17.76
N LEU A 51 17.07 8.02 17.47
CA LEU A 51 16.74 8.47 16.12
C LEU A 51 17.97 9.16 15.52
N GLY A 52 18.36 8.78 14.30
CA GLY A 52 19.44 9.42 13.56
C GLY A 52 19.17 10.90 13.32
N SER A 53 20.23 11.67 13.07
CA SER A 53 20.08 13.12 12.82
C SER A 53 19.39 13.34 11.47
N ALA A 54 18.59 14.40 11.34
CA ALA A 54 17.98 14.77 10.06
C ALA A 54 19.09 14.97 9.01
N GLY A 55 19.18 14.06 8.03
CA GLY A 55 20.29 14.00 7.06
C GLY A 55 20.95 12.62 6.94
N ASP A 56 20.67 11.69 7.85
CA ASP A 56 21.09 10.29 7.72
C ASP A 56 20.37 9.58 6.57
N PRO A 57 21.03 8.66 5.85
CA PRO A 57 20.45 7.93 4.71
C PRO A 57 19.27 7.03 5.11
N PHE A 58 19.07 6.79 6.42
CA PHE A 58 17.97 6.01 6.95
C PHE A 58 17.49 6.60 8.29
N VAL A 59 16.18 6.85 8.40
CA VAL A 59 15.54 7.31 9.64
C VAL A 59 14.67 6.17 10.18
N VAL A 60 14.94 5.74 11.41
CA VAL A 60 14.20 4.66 12.08
C VAL A 60 13.10 5.26 12.95
N ILE A 61 11.85 5.26 12.49
CA ILE A 61 10.71 5.71 13.30
C ILE A 61 10.11 4.50 14.03
N ASN A 62 10.17 4.52 15.37
CA ASN A 62 9.50 3.52 16.19
C ASN A 62 8.10 4.05 16.56
N LEU A 63 7.06 3.32 16.14
CA LEU A 63 5.67 3.72 16.33
C LEU A 63 5.02 2.88 17.43
N GLU A 64 4.18 3.51 18.24
CA GLU A 64 3.28 2.79 19.14
C GLU A 64 2.16 2.10 18.34
N ALA A 65 1.54 1.07 18.93
CA ALA A 65 0.44 0.35 18.29
C ALA A 65 -0.69 1.27 17.80
N ARG A 66 -1.03 2.30 18.59
CA ARG A 66 -2.04 3.31 18.23
C ARG A 66 -1.61 4.18 17.07
N GLU A 67 -0.33 4.52 17.00
CA GLU A 67 0.23 5.31 15.90
C GLU A 67 0.26 4.49 14.61
N VAL A 68 0.52 3.18 14.70
CA VAL A 68 0.40 2.28 13.55
C VAL A 68 -1.06 2.19 13.07
N GLU A 69 -2.04 2.09 13.97
CA GLU A 69 -3.46 2.13 13.59
C GLU A 69 -3.80 3.42 12.85
N VAL A 70 -3.42 4.58 13.39
CA VAL A 70 -3.65 5.87 12.72
C VAL A 70 -2.90 5.93 11.39
N PHE A 71 -1.65 5.49 11.33
CA PHE A 71 -0.88 5.45 10.10
C PHE A 71 -1.63 4.68 9.01
N VAL A 72 -2.10 3.48 9.32
CA VAL A 72 -2.78 2.60 8.35
C VAL A 72 -4.12 3.18 7.89
N GLU A 73 -4.87 3.81 8.79
CA GLU A 73 -6.15 4.44 8.43
C GLU A 73 -5.96 5.56 7.39
N TYR A 74 -4.91 6.38 7.54
CA TYR A 74 -4.71 7.59 6.74
C TYR A 74 -3.74 7.42 5.57
N HIS A 75 -2.90 6.38 5.56
CA HIS A 75 -1.93 6.17 4.49
C HIS A 75 -2.61 5.81 3.17
N SER A 76 -2.24 6.53 2.10
CA SER A 76 -2.84 6.37 0.76
C SER A 76 -2.28 5.18 -0.01
N ASP A 77 -1.07 4.73 0.30
CA ASP A 77 -0.48 3.52 -0.28
C ASP A 77 -0.78 2.31 0.62
N PHE A 78 -1.57 1.37 0.09
CA PHE A 78 -1.90 0.13 0.78
C PHE A 78 -0.67 -0.75 1.03
N ILE A 79 0.27 -0.84 0.09
CA ILE A 79 1.45 -1.72 0.21
C ILE A 79 2.32 -1.26 1.37
N VAL A 80 2.55 0.05 1.47
CA VAL A 80 3.31 0.64 2.58
C VAL A 80 2.58 0.40 3.90
N ALA A 81 1.28 0.68 3.97
CA ALA A 81 0.47 0.43 5.17
C ALA A 81 0.51 -1.04 5.60
N PHE A 82 0.39 -1.96 4.63
CA PHE A 82 0.43 -3.40 4.86
C PHE A 82 1.80 -3.88 5.33
N GLN A 83 2.89 -3.35 4.77
CA GLN A 83 4.25 -3.65 5.21
C GLN A 83 4.48 -3.21 6.67
N VAL A 84 4.01 -2.01 7.02
CA VAL A 84 4.09 -1.51 8.41
C VAL A 84 3.29 -2.43 9.35
N VAL A 85 2.03 -2.74 9.05
CA VAL A 85 1.24 -3.67 9.90
C VAL A 85 1.92 -5.04 10.03
N SER A 86 2.46 -5.56 8.93
CA SER A 86 3.16 -6.84 8.92
C SER A 86 4.40 -6.82 9.80
N ALA A 87 5.15 -5.71 9.80
CA ALA A 87 6.31 -5.52 10.66
C ALA A 87 5.93 -5.51 12.14
N TYR A 88 4.78 -4.89 12.49
CA TYR A 88 4.30 -4.79 13.87
C TYR A 88 3.44 -5.97 14.34
N ARG A 89 3.17 -6.95 13.48
CA ARG A 89 2.32 -8.12 13.78
C ARG A 89 2.77 -8.87 15.04
N HIS A 90 4.08 -9.03 15.24
CA HIS A 90 4.63 -9.76 16.37
C HIS A 90 4.43 -9.04 17.72
N SER A 91 4.41 -7.70 17.72
CA SER A 91 4.33 -6.87 18.93
C SER A 91 2.90 -6.49 19.30
N CYS A 92 2.05 -6.28 18.30
CA CYS A 92 0.68 -5.80 18.51
C CYS A 92 -0.39 -6.91 18.36
N GLY A 93 0.03 -8.10 17.92
CA GLY A 93 -0.86 -9.24 17.69
C GLY A 93 -1.93 -8.96 16.63
N GLU A 94 -3.05 -9.67 16.73
CA GLU A 94 -4.15 -9.58 15.76
C GLU A 94 -4.99 -8.28 15.90
N GLY A 95 -4.71 -7.45 16.91
CA GLY A 95 -5.42 -6.19 17.16
C GLY A 95 -5.33 -5.19 15.99
N LEU A 96 -4.16 -5.15 15.33
CA LEU A 96 -3.92 -4.28 14.18
C LEU A 96 -4.85 -4.58 13.00
N PHE A 97 -5.37 -5.81 12.87
CA PHE A 97 -6.29 -6.14 11.77
C PHE A 97 -7.67 -5.48 11.89
N ARG A 98 -8.00 -4.91 13.05
CA ARG A 98 -9.25 -4.15 13.26
C ARG A 98 -9.25 -2.78 12.59
N VAL A 99 -8.08 -2.31 12.14
CA VAL A 99 -7.95 -1.01 11.46
C VAL A 99 -8.44 -1.05 10.01
N TRP A 100 -8.38 -2.21 9.36
CA TRP A 100 -8.60 -2.34 7.93
C TRP A 100 -9.99 -1.88 7.45
N PRO A 101 -11.10 -2.13 8.16
CA PRO A 101 -12.39 -1.58 7.78
C PRO A 101 -12.41 -0.05 7.75
N ARG A 102 -11.71 0.60 8.70
CA ARG A 102 -11.56 2.07 8.76
C ARG A 102 -10.70 2.59 7.62
N ALA A 103 -9.57 1.93 7.35
CA ALA A 103 -8.71 2.26 6.22
C ALA A 103 -9.43 2.12 4.88
N LEU A 104 -10.16 1.01 4.65
CA LEU A 104 -10.96 0.81 3.44
C LEU A 104 -12.03 1.88 3.28
N TYR A 105 -12.78 2.14 4.35
CA TYR A 105 -13.81 3.17 4.33
C TYR A 105 -13.21 4.55 4.02
N ARG A 106 -12.13 4.95 4.69
CA ARG A 106 -11.49 6.25 4.45
C ARG A 106 -10.86 6.34 3.06
N GLN A 107 -10.02 5.39 2.69
CA GLN A 107 -9.27 5.45 1.43
C GLN A 107 -10.17 5.23 0.22
N VAL A 108 -11.05 4.22 0.26
CA VAL A 108 -11.86 3.84 -0.91
C VAL A 108 -13.16 4.65 -0.97
N VAL A 109 -13.89 4.74 0.14
CA VAL A 109 -15.25 5.33 0.14
C VAL A 109 -15.19 6.85 0.30
N LEU A 110 -14.43 7.38 1.27
CA LEU A 110 -14.33 8.82 1.48
C LEU A 110 -13.42 9.48 0.46
N LEU A 111 -12.18 9.02 0.31
CA LEU A 111 -11.17 9.66 -0.54
C LEU A 111 -11.23 9.22 -2.00
N GLY A 112 -11.85 8.08 -2.31
CA GLY A 112 -11.98 7.61 -3.70
C GLY A 112 -10.67 7.07 -4.29
N ASN A 113 -9.76 6.56 -3.47
CA ASN A 113 -8.53 5.93 -3.89
C ASN A 113 -8.80 4.58 -4.57
N ARG A 114 -8.92 4.63 -5.91
CA ARG A 114 -9.30 3.48 -6.74
C ARG A 114 -8.28 2.35 -6.73
N ASN A 115 -7.01 2.65 -6.48
CA ASN A 115 -5.95 1.63 -6.47
C ASN A 115 -5.88 0.88 -5.13
N TYR A 116 -6.43 1.44 -4.06
CA TYR A 116 -6.35 0.86 -2.73
C TYR A 116 -7.09 -0.48 -2.65
N LEU A 117 -8.32 -0.56 -3.16
CA LEU A 117 -9.16 -1.75 -3.07
C LEU A 117 -8.58 -2.98 -3.82
N PRO A 118 -8.16 -2.87 -5.10
CA PRO A 118 -7.54 -4.00 -5.80
C PRO A 118 -6.25 -4.48 -5.14
N LEU A 119 -5.41 -3.54 -4.65
CA LEU A 119 -4.18 -3.90 -3.94
C LEU A 119 -4.49 -4.59 -2.61
N PHE A 120 -5.50 -4.09 -1.87
CA PHE A 120 -5.99 -4.71 -0.65
C PHE A 120 -6.40 -6.16 -0.89
N MET A 121 -7.31 -6.38 -1.84
CA MET A 121 -7.88 -7.70 -2.15
C MET A 121 -6.82 -8.71 -2.62
N ARG A 122 -5.73 -8.23 -3.24
CA ARG A 122 -4.60 -9.09 -3.66
C ARG A 122 -3.80 -9.63 -2.48
N HIS A 123 -3.70 -8.88 -1.38
CA HIS A 123 -2.88 -9.26 -0.23
C HIS A 123 -3.70 -9.81 0.93
N MET A 124 -4.96 -9.39 1.05
CA MET A 124 -5.88 -9.86 2.07
C MET A 124 -7.27 -10.11 1.50
N PRO A 125 -7.88 -11.28 1.79
CA PRO A 125 -9.24 -11.53 1.38
C PRO A 125 -10.20 -10.59 2.11
N LEU A 126 -11.14 -10.00 1.38
CA LEU A 126 -12.15 -9.13 1.95
C LEU A 126 -13.24 -9.99 2.60
N THR A 127 -13.10 -10.24 3.91
CA THR A 127 -14.03 -11.09 4.65
C THR A 127 -15.37 -10.40 4.89
N LYS A 128 -16.40 -11.18 5.22
CA LYS A 128 -17.73 -10.65 5.54
C LYS A 128 -17.68 -9.67 6.71
N GLU A 129 -16.85 -9.96 7.72
CA GLU A 129 -16.69 -9.11 8.90
C GLU A 129 -16.13 -7.73 8.53
N TYR A 130 -15.18 -7.67 7.59
CA TYR A 130 -14.62 -6.41 7.12
C TYR A 130 -15.67 -5.60 6.35
N LEU A 131 -16.42 -6.26 5.46
CA LEU A 131 -17.49 -5.64 4.70
C LEU A 131 -18.56 -5.04 5.60
N GLU A 132 -19.06 -5.81 6.58
CA GLU A 132 -20.05 -5.35 7.53
C GLU A 132 -19.52 -4.21 8.40
N ALA A 133 -18.26 -4.27 8.82
CA ALA A 133 -17.63 -3.19 9.58
C ALA A 133 -17.52 -1.90 8.75
N THR A 134 -17.13 -2.00 7.47
CA THR A 134 -17.09 -0.85 6.54
C THR A 134 -18.48 -0.27 6.28
N VAL A 135 -19.52 -1.10 6.15
CA VAL A 135 -20.92 -0.65 6.05
C VAL A 135 -21.38 0.04 7.33
N ARG A 136 -21.03 -0.49 8.50
CA ARG A 136 -21.34 0.15 9.79
C ARG A 136 -20.69 1.52 9.92
N LEU A 137 -19.43 1.69 9.48
CA LEU A 137 -18.77 3.00 9.43
C LEU A 137 -19.53 3.97 8.51
N TYR A 138 -19.98 3.49 7.35
CA TYR A 138 -20.79 4.31 6.44
C TYR A 138 -22.12 4.77 7.08
N LEU A 139 -22.80 3.89 7.83
CA LEU A 139 -24.08 4.24 8.44
C LEU A 139 -23.93 5.16 9.66
N ASN A 140 -22.88 4.98 10.45
CA ASN A 140 -22.72 5.66 11.74
C ASN A 140 -21.95 6.97 11.64
N GLU A 141 -21.05 7.12 10.68
CA GLU A 141 -20.30 8.37 10.54
C GLU A 141 -21.15 9.43 9.85
N ALA A 142 -21.31 10.55 10.54
CA ALA A 142 -21.91 11.76 9.97
C ALA A 142 -21.12 12.16 8.73
N CYS A 143 -21.82 12.36 7.61
CA CYS A 143 -21.19 12.82 6.39
C CYS A 143 -20.94 14.32 6.52
N PRO A 144 -19.69 14.80 6.55
CA PRO A 144 -19.45 16.20 6.26
C PRO A 144 -19.81 16.48 4.80
N GLU A 145 -20.28 17.69 4.49
CA GLU A 145 -20.62 18.14 3.13
C GLU A 145 -19.45 18.00 2.14
N GLU A 146 -18.24 17.78 2.66
CA GLU A 146 -16.97 17.61 1.96
C GLU A 146 -16.88 16.35 1.07
N PHE A 147 -17.80 15.38 1.21
CA PHE A 147 -17.76 14.12 0.43
C PHE A 147 -19.03 13.88 -0.41
N PRO A 148 -19.31 14.71 -1.44
CA PRO A 148 -20.53 14.60 -2.24
C PRO A 148 -20.63 13.27 -3.02
N PHE A 149 -19.50 12.65 -3.35
CA PHE A 149 -19.43 11.38 -4.08
C PHE A 149 -19.40 10.13 -3.19
N ARG A 150 -19.54 10.28 -1.86
CA ARG A 150 -19.43 9.17 -0.89
C ARG A 150 -20.38 8.01 -1.21
N ALA A 151 -21.65 8.30 -1.50
CA ALA A 151 -22.64 7.28 -1.83
C ALA A 151 -22.27 6.53 -3.13
N GLN A 152 -21.84 7.26 -4.17
CA GLN A 152 -21.40 6.66 -5.43
C GLN A 152 -20.16 5.77 -5.24
N ARG A 153 -19.19 6.21 -4.43
CA ARG A 153 -17.99 5.41 -4.13
C ARG A 153 -18.31 4.18 -3.29
N MET A 154 -19.26 4.29 -2.36
CA MET A 154 -19.74 3.12 -1.62
C MET A 154 -20.41 2.11 -2.56
N LYS A 155 -21.20 2.58 -3.53
CA LYS A 155 -21.78 1.72 -4.57
C LYS A 155 -20.70 1.00 -5.38
N GLN A 156 -19.66 1.72 -5.78
CA GLN A 156 -18.52 1.15 -6.50
C GLN A 156 -17.78 0.11 -5.64
N PHE A 157 -17.52 0.41 -4.37
CA PHE A 157 -16.92 -0.51 -3.41
C PHE A 157 -17.72 -1.82 -3.30
N LEU A 158 -19.05 -1.76 -3.25
CA LEU A 158 -19.87 -2.97 -3.22
C LEU A 158 -19.78 -3.79 -4.52
N ARG A 159 -19.79 -3.12 -5.69
CA ARG A 159 -19.72 -3.78 -6.99
C ARG A 159 -18.36 -4.45 -7.24
N GLU A 160 -17.28 -3.80 -6.84
CA GLU A 160 -15.91 -4.27 -7.11
C GLU A 160 -15.35 -5.13 -5.96
N GLY A 161 -15.67 -4.77 -4.71
CA GLY A 161 -15.12 -5.41 -3.52
C GLY A 161 -15.88 -6.65 -3.06
N VAL A 162 -17.18 -6.78 -3.34
CA VAL A 162 -18.01 -7.88 -2.84
C VAL A 162 -18.33 -8.87 -3.96
N PRO A 163 -17.50 -9.89 -4.23
CA PRO A 163 -17.75 -10.81 -5.35
C PRO A 163 -18.97 -11.71 -5.12
N ASN A 164 -19.29 -12.03 -3.85
CA ASN A 164 -20.44 -12.86 -3.52
C ASN A 164 -21.75 -12.04 -3.63
N LEU A 165 -22.61 -12.41 -4.58
CA LEU A 165 -23.85 -11.68 -4.88
C LEU A 165 -24.85 -11.65 -3.71
N GLU A 166 -25.00 -12.75 -2.98
CA GLU A 166 -25.87 -12.81 -1.81
C GLU A 166 -25.40 -11.87 -0.71
N THR A 167 -24.11 -11.87 -0.40
CA THR A 167 -23.50 -10.95 0.56
C THR A 167 -23.68 -9.50 0.12
N ARG A 168 -23.45 -9.23 -1.17
CA ARG A 168 -23.66 -7.89 -1.75
C ARG A 168 -25.11 -7.44 -1.58
N PHE A 169 -26.08 -8.30 -1.90
CA PHE A 169 -27.51 -8.03 -1.74
C PHE A 169 -27.88 -7.74 -0.27
N GLN A 170 -27.41 -8.57 0.67
CA GLN A 170 -27.62 -8.37 2.11
C GLN A 170 -27.09 -7.00 2.60
N LEU A 171 -25.87 -6.63 2.21
CA LEU A 171 -25.25 -5.36 2.60
C LEU A 171 -25.99 -4.17 1.98
N THR A 172 -26.43 -4.30 0.73
CA THR A 172 -27.16 -3.25 0.01
C THR A 172 -28.51 -2.97 0.67
N ARG A 173 -29.19 -4.03 1.16
CA ARG A 173 -30.43 -3.90 1.94
C ARG A 173 -30.24 -3.12 3.23
N GLN A 174 -29.09 -3.27 3.90
CA GLN A 174 -28.76 -2.53 5.13
C GLN A 174 -28.52 -1.04 4.87
N LEU A 175 -28.00 -0.68 3.69
CA LEU A 175 -27.71 0.71 3.31
C LEU A 175 -28.94 1.51 2.87
N GLY A 176 -30.07 0.84 2.60
CA GLY A 176 -31.35 1.48 2.33
C GLY A 176 -31.58 1.89 0.87
N SER A 177 -32.59 2.73 0.66
CA SER A 177 -33.16 3.02 -0.67
C SER A 177 -32.18 3.69 -1.65
N SER A 178 -31.20 4.44 -1.15
CA SER A 178 -30.18 5.09 -1.98
C SER A 178 -29.33 4.09 -2.77
N PHE A 179 -29.35 2.81 -2.42
CA PHE A 179 -28.62 1.73 -3.07
C PHE A 179 -29.54 0.73 -3.79
N SER A 180 -30.82 1.06 -3.97
CA SER A 180 -31.81 0.19 -4.65
C SER A 180 -31.42 -0.21 -6.07
N ASP A 181 -30.65 0.62 -6.79
CA ASP A 181 -30.11 0.29 -8.11
C ASP A 181 -29.24 -0.98 -8.08
N ILE A 182 -28.39 -1.11 -7.06
CA ILE A 182 -27.55 -2.31 -6.87
C ILE A 182 -28.43 -3.51 -6.51
N SER A 183 -29.42 -3.34 -5.63
CA SER A 183 -30.31 -4.43 -5.25
C SER A 183 -31.10 -4.97 -6.45
N MET A 184 -31.59 -4.08 -7.33
CA MET A 184 -32.32 -4.47 -8.55
C MET A 184 -31.41 -5.17 -9.57
N GLU A 185 -30.16 -4.74 -9.70
CA GLU A 185 -29.14 -5.37 -10.54
C GLU A 185 -28.86 -6.82 -10.10
N ILE A 186 -28.82 -7.07 -8.79
CA ILE A 186 -28.40 -8.35 -8.21
C ILE A 186 -29.56 -9.32 -8.00
N ALA A 187 -30.74 -8.83 -7.62
CA ALA A 187 -31.89 -9.67 -7.29
C ALA A 187 -32.16 -10.81 -8.30
N PRO A 188 -32.24 -10.57 -9.63
CA PRO A 188 -32.50 -11.66 -10.58
C PRO A 188 -31.39 -12.72 -10.61
N LEU A 189 -30.14 -12.33 -10.35
CA LEU A 189 -28.99 -13.26 -10.37
C LEU A 189 -28.97 -14.17 -9.14
N VAL A 190 -29.45 -13.67 -7.99
CA VAL A 190 -29.52 -14.45 -6.75
C VAL A 190 -30.67 -15.46 -6.79
N TYR A 191 -31.83 -15.08 -7.31
CA TYR A 191 -33.01 -15.97 -7.37
C TYR A 191 -32.98 -16.98 -8.53
N MET A 192 -31.96 -16.92 -9.40
CA MET A 192 -31.74 -17.89 -10.48
C MET A 192 -30.59 -18.88 -10.21
N ALA A 193 -29.83 -18.67 -9.14
CA ALA A 193 -28.72 -19.54 -8.71
C ALA A 193 -29.16 -20.54 -7.64
#